data_AF-Q7NFJ8-F1
#
_entry.id   AF-Q7NFJ8-F1
#
_cell.length_a   1.000
_cell.length_b   1.000
_cell.length_c   1.000
_cell.angle_alpha   90.00
_cell.angle_beta   90.00
_cell.angle_gamma   90.00
#
_symmetry.space_group_name_H-M   'P 1'
#
loop_
_entity.id
_entity.type
_entity.pdbx_description
1 polymer ?
#
loop_
_entity_poly.entity_id
_entity_poly.type
_entity_poly.pdbx_seq_one_letter_code
_entity_poly.pdbx_strand_id
1 'polypeptide(L)' 'MARETITIRLESEKKEALDELARLLDRDRTYLINEAIDRYLEVQHWHLEHIDKAIAQADSGEFATEAEVSEAFERLRELP' A
#
# COMPACT_ATOMS: atom_id res chain seq x y z
N MET A 1 -20.08 0.71 -14.30
CA MET A 1 -19.71 -0.49 -13.51
C MET A 1 -20.90 -0.91 -12.66
N ALA A 2 -21.14 -2.20 -12.51
CA ALA A 2 -22.15 -2.70 -11.57
C ALA A 2 -21.72 -2.38 -10.13
N ARG A 3 -22.68 -2.08 -9.25
CA ARG A 3 -22.42 -1.91 -7.81
C ARG A 3 -22.82 -3.20 -7.11
N GLU A 4 -21.92 -3.71 -6.28
CA GLU A 4 -22.18 -4.86 -5.42
C GLU A 4 -22.25 -4.42 -3.97
N THR A 5 -23.04 -5.14 -3.16
CA THR A 5 -23.19 -4.86 -1.73
C THR A 5 -22.47 -5.95 -0.95
N ILE A 6 -21.57 -5.54 -0.07
CA ILE A 6 -20.90 -6.43 0.88
C ILE A 6 -21.36 -6.09 2.30
N THR A 7 -21.46 -7.12 3.15
CA THR A 7 -21.71 -6.93 4.58
C THR A 7 -20.42 -7.16 5.34
N ILE A 8 -19.98 -6.17 6.10
CA ILE A 8 -18.75 -6.25 6.89
C ILE A 8 -19.08 -6.27 8.39
N ARG A 9 -18.32 -7.03 9.16
CA ARG A 9 -18.34 -6.98 10.62
C ARG A 9 -17.25 -6.02 11.09
N LEU A 10 -17.60 -5.11 11.99
CA LEU A 10 -16.70 -4.11 12.51
C LEU A 10 -16.94 -3.97 14.01
N GLU A 11 -15.86 -3.77 14.77
CA GLU A 11 -15.97 -3.40 16.18
C GLU A 11 -16.70 -2.06 16.31
N SER A 12 -17.53 -1.91 17.35
CA SER A 12 -18.35 -0.71 17.56
C SER A 12 -17.52 0.57 17.61
N GLU A 13 -16.35 0.53 18.26
CA GLU A 13 -15.43 1.68 18.36
C GLU A 13 -14.94 2.16 16.99
N LYS A 14 -14.64 1.23 16.07
CA LYS A 14 -14.22 1.59 14.70
C LYS A 14 -15.37 2.20 13.90
N LYS A 15 -16.60 1.74 14.13
CA LYS A 15 -17.80 2.29 13.48
C LYS A 15 -17.99 3.74 13.93
N GLU A 16 -17.89 4.00 15.23
CA GLU A 16 -18.02 5.34 15.80
C GLU A 16 -16.93 6.29 15.28
N ALA A 17 -15.69 5.83 15.20
CA ALA A 17 -14.59 6.60 14.61
C ALA A 17 -14.85 6.95 13.14
N LEU A 18 -15.38 6.01 12.33
CA LEU A 18 -15.76 6.28 10.94
C LEU A 18 -16.91 7.28 10.83
N ASP A 19 -17.91 7.20 11.72
CA ASP A 19 -19.04 8.13 11.72
C ASP A 19 -18.61 9.57 12.04
N GLU A 20 -17.73 9.72 13.03
CA GLU A 20 -17.19 11.04 13.37
C GLU A 20 -16.33 11.62 12.23
N LEU A 21 -15.46 10.80 11.63
CA LEU A 21 -14.64 11.22 10.51
C LEU A 21 -15.50 11.62 9.30
N ALA A 22 -16.52 10.82 8.98
CA ALA A 22 -17.45 11.09 7.89
C ALA A 22 -18.14 12.45 8.08
N ARG A 23 -18.62 12.73 9.30
CA ARG A 23 -19.23 14.01 9.67
C ARG A 23 -18.26 15.19 9.52
N LEU A 24 -17.02 15.04 9.98
CA LEU A 24 -16.00 16.09 9.90
C LEU A 24 -15.58 16.41 8.45
N LEU A 25 -15.61 15.40 7.57
CA LEU A 25 -15.24 15.52 6.16
C LEU A 25 -16.40 15.85 5.23
N ASP A 26 -17.63 15.98 5.75
CA ASP A 26 -18.87 16.11 4.96
C ASP A 26 -18.99 15.02 3.90
N ARG A 27 -18.81 13.77 4.34
CA ARG A 27 -18.88 12.55 3.54
C ARG A 27 -19.75 11.50 4.21
N ASP A 28 -20.19 10.52 3.44
CA ASP A 28 -20.84 9.34 3.99
C ASP A 28 -19.81 8.24 4.34
N ARG A 29 -20.24 7.26 5.13
CA ARG A 29 -19.38 6.15 5.54
C ARG A 29 -18.94 5.30 4.35
N THR A 30 -19.79 5.16 3.33
CA THR A 30 -19.50 4.38 2.13
C THR A 30 -18.32 4.99 1.37
N TYR A 31 -18.24 6.31 1.26
CA TYR A 31 -17.12 7.02 0.66
C TYR A 31 -15.80 6.67 1.38
N LEU A 32 -15.77 6.81 2.71
CA LEU A 32 -14.55 6.51 3.49
C LEU A 32 -14.14 5.03 3.41
N ILE A 33 -15.12 4.12 3.41
CA ILE A 33 -14.86 2.68 3.29
C ILE A 33 -14.27 2.36 1.91
N ASN A 34 -14.83 2.91 0.83
CA ASN A 34 -14.29 2.70 -0.51
C ASN A 34 -12.90 3.31 -0.64
N GLU A 35 -12.68 4.54 -0.14
CA GLU A 35 -11.36 5.17 -0.15
C GLU A 35 -10.31 4.33 0.60
N ALA A 36 -10.68 3.77 1.76
CA ALA A 36 -9.79 2.89 2.51
C ALA A 36 -9.48 1.58 1.76
N ILE A 37 -10.48 1.00 1.09
CA ILE A 37 -10.31 -0.19 0.26
C ILE A 37 -9.40 0.10 -0.94
N ASP A 38 -9.64 1.20 -1.65
CA ASP A 38 -8.86 1.62 -2.82
C ASP A 38 -7.39 1.79 -2.45
N ARG A 39 -7.11 2.51 -1.37
CA ARG A 39 -5.73 2.70 -0.87
C ARG A 39 -5.08 1.38 -0.46
N TYR A 40 -5.82 0.48 0.18
CA TYR A 40 -5.30 -0.82 0.56
C TYR A 40 -4.94 -1.64 -0.67
N LEU A 41 -5.85 -1.72 -1.65
CA LEU A 41 -5.64 -2.46 -2.90
C LEU A 41 -4.49 -1.87 -3.71
N GLU A 42 -4.40 -0.55 -3.84
CA GLU A 42 -3.30 0.12 -4.55
C GLU A 42 -1.93 -0.29 -3.98
N VAL A 43 -1.78 -0.23 -2.65
CA VAL A 43 -0.53 -0.62 -1.98
C VAL A 43 -0.24 -2.10 -2.18
N GLN A 44 -1.24 -2.98 -2.05
CA GLN A 44 -1.03 -4.42 -2.25
C GLN A 44 -0.68 -4.76 -3.70
N HIS A 45 -1.34 -4.14 -4.68
CA HIS A 45 -1.03 -4.33 -6.08
C HIS A 45 0.39 -3.90 -6.41
N TRP A 46 0.79 -2.69 -5.97
CA TRP A 46 2.15 -2.22 -6.16
C TRP A 46 3.19 -3.17 -5.57
N HIS A 47 2.96 -3.70 -4.36
CA HIS A 47 3.85 -4.68 -3.73
C HIS A 47 3.95 -5.96 -4.55
N LEU A 48 2.82 -6.54 -4.94
CA LEU A 48 2.79 -7.81 -5.67
C LEU A 48 3.51 -7.67 -7.03
N GLU A 49 3.22 -6.60 -7.77
CA GLU A 49 3.90 -6.32 -9.04
C GLU A 49 5.41 -6.15 -8.87
N HIS A 50 5.86 -5.48 -7.79
CA HIS A 50 7.29 -5.31 -7.53
C HIS A 50 7.97 -6.60 -7.10
N ILE A 51 7.29 -7.46 -6.33
CA ILE A 51 7.80 -8.78 -5.96
C ILE A 51 7.98 -9.64 -7.21
N ASP A 52 6.95 -9.72 -8.06
CA ASP A 52 7.01 -10.50 -9.29
C ASP A 52 8.13 -10.00 -10.22
N LYS A 53 8.28 -8.68 -10.34
CA LYS A 53 9.38 -8.08 -11.08
C LYS A 53 10.74 -8.42 -10.48
N ALA A 54 10.91 -8.27 -9.16
CA ALA A 54 12.18 -8.56 -8.50
C ALA A 54 12.59 -10.03 -8.64
N ILE A 55 11.63 -10.96 -8.57
CA ILE A 55 11.86 -12.38 -8.83
C ILE A 55 12.34 -12.59 -10.26
N ALA A 56 11.67 -12.00 -11.26
CA ALA A 56 12.08 -12.13 -12.65
C ALA A 56 13.49 -11.56 -12.91
N GLN A 57 13.84 -10.44 -12.28
CA GLN A 57 15.17 -9.85 -12.37
C GLN A 57 16.23 -10.79 -11.76
N ALA A 58 15.96 -11.34 -10.58
CA ALA A 58 16.83 -12.30 -9.91
C ALA A 58 17.02 -13.58 -10.76
N ASP A 59 15.95 -14.12 -11.33
CA ASP A 59 15.99 -15.30 -12.21
C ASP A 59 16.79 -15.03 -13.50
N SER A 60 16.80 -13.78 -13.98
CA SER A 60 17.61 -13.35 -15.12
C SER A 60 19.07 -13.02 -14.76
N GLY A 61 19.43 -13.09 -13.47
CA GLY A 61 20.76 -12.76 -12.98
C GLY A 61 21.06 -11.26 -12.90
N GLU A 62 20.03 -10.40 -12.93
CA GLU A 62 20.16 -8.94 -12.82
C GLU A 62 20.44 -8.53 -11.36
N PHE A 63 21.64 -8.87 -10.89
CA PHE A 63 22.14 -8.48 -9.58
C PHE A 63 23.22 -7.39 -9.71
N ALA A 64 23.28 -6.52 -8.71
CA ALA A 64 24.40 -5.59 -8.59
C ALA A 64 25.71 -6.35 -8.32
N THR A 65 26.78 -5.83 -8.89
CA THR A 65 28.15 -6.28 -8.63
C THR A 65 28.62 -5.85 -7.24
N GLU A 66 29.64 -6.53 -6.71
CA GLU A 66 30.22 -6.18 -5.39
C GLU A 66 30.67 -4.70 -5.32
N ALA A 67 31.19 -4.16 -6.43
CA ALA A 67 31.63 -2.77 -6.51
C ALA A 67 30.45 -1.79 -6.39
N GLU A 68 29.34 -2.04 -7.11
CA GLU A 68 28.12 -1.23 -7.04
C GLU A 68 27.50 -1.27 -5.65
N VAL A 69 27.52 -2.44 -5.00
CA VAL A 69 27.06 -2.58 -3.61
C VAL A 69 27.94 -1.76 -2.66
N SER A 70 29.27 -1.83 -2.79
CA SER A 70 30.21 -1.07 -1.95
C SER A 70 29.98 0.44 -2.08
N GLU A 71 29.85 0.95 -3.30
CA GLU A 71 29.61 2.37 -3.57
C GLU A 71 28.28 2.85 -2.95
N ALA A 72 27.21 2.04 -3.06
CA ALA A 72 25.93 2.35 -2.47
C ALA A 72 26.02 2.52 -0.93
N PHE A 73 26.75 1.63 -0.25
CA PHE A 73 26.94 1.68 1.20
C PHE A 73 27.86 2.82 1.67
N GLU A 74 28.83 3.23 0.86
CA GLU A 74 29.62 4.43 1.15
C GLU A 74 28.75 5.69 1.09
N ARG A 75 27.96 5.84 0.02
CA ARG A 75 27.04 6.97 -0.13
C ARG A 75 26.03 7.09 1.02
N LEU A 76 25.49 5.96 1.49
CA LEU A 76 24.57 5.92 2.63
C LEU A 76 25.23 6.36 3.95
N ARG A 77 26.53 6.11 4.14
CA ARG A 77 27.27 6.50 5.34
C ARG A 77 27.66 7.98 5.37
N GLU A 78 27.70 8.62 4.22
CA GLU A 78 28.01 10.05 4.07
C GLU A 78 26.76 10.95 4.15
N LEU A 79 25.56 10.36 4.22
CA LEU A 79 24.33 11.11 4.45
C LEU A 79 24.33 11.70 5.87
N PRO A 80 24.06 13.01 6.04
CA PRO A 80 24.07 13.70 7.33
C PRO A 80 22.93 13.28 8.26
#